data_AF-A0A1F2WCY1-F1
#
_entry.id   AF-A0A1F2WCY1-F1
#
_cell.length_a   1.000
_cell.length_b   1.000
_cell.length_c   1.000
_cell.angle_alpha   90.00
_cell.angle_beta   90.00
_cell.angle_gamma   90.00
#
_symmetry.space_group_name_H-M   'P 1'
#
loop_
_entity.id
_entity.type
_entity.pdbx_description
1 polymer ?
#
loop_
_entity_poly.entity_id
_entity_poly.type
_entity_poly.pdbx_seq_one_letter_code
_entity_poly.pdbx_strand_id
1 'polypeptide(L)'
;MHRSRILILTGALLAGLALFLPHARFPGIGAADGFTADTWPVMLALLPVALMAVLGDRGEGHRLPAATVGLILSCAALVFAVVKVIDAVAAVGPIEGAAVGVGIWVVAAGAGLAVLGSLLAFSRRIG
;
A
#
# COMPACT_ATOMS: atom_id res chain seq x y z
N MET A 1 -18.30 0.39 11.97
CA MET A 1 -17.48 -0.23 10.90
C MET A 1 -16.59 -1.31 11.52
N HIS A 2 -16.44 -2.47 10.90
CA HIS A 2 -15.55 -3.53 11.42
C HIS A 2 -14.06 -3.14 11.36
N ARG A 3 -13.28 -3.59 12.35
CA ARG A 3 -11.83 -3.28 12.47
C ARG A 3 -11.02 -3.62 11.22
N SER A 4 -11.26 -4.78 10.60
CA SER A 4 -10.61 -5.17 9.33
C SER A 4 -10.86 -4.17 8.21
N ARG A 5 -12.10 -3.69 8.07
CA ARG A 5 -12.50 -2.71 7.05
C ARG A 5 -11.79 -1.38 7.27
N ILE A 6 -11.72 -0.93 8.52
CA ILE A 6 -11.02 0.31 8.89
C ILE A 6 -9.54 0.21 8.50
N LEU A 7 -8.88 -0.90 8.80
CA LEU A 7 -7.47 -1.10 8.48
C LEU A 7 -7.21 -1.13 6.97
N ILE A 8 -8.02 -1.86 6.20
CA ILE A 8 -7.89 -1.90 4.73
C ILE A 8 -8.07 -0.51 4.13
N LEU A 9 -9.14 0.21 4.50
CA LEU A 9 -9.43 1.52 3.93
C LEU A 9 -8.40 2.57 4.34
N THR A 10 -7.96 2.54 5.61
CA THR A 10 -6.92 3.45 6.10
C THR A 10 -5.60 3.17 5.39
N GLY A 11 -5.22 1.90 5.24
CA GLY A 11 -4.00 1.50 4.54
C GLY A 11 -4.00 1.92 3.08
N ALA A 12 -5.09 1.65 2.36
CA ALA A 12 -5.26 2.06 0.97
C ALA A 12 -5.27 3.58 0.79
N LEU A 13 -5.94 4.31 1.69
CA LEU A 13 -5.96 5.78 1.67
C LEU A 13 -4.57 6.36 1.91
N LEU A 14 -3.86 5.89 2.93
CA LEU A 14 -2.50 6.34 3.24
C LEU A 14 -1.55 6.09 2.07
N ALA A 15 -1.58 4.89 1.51
CA ALA A 15 -0.72 4.54 0.40
C ALA A 15 -1.07 5.31 -0.90
N GLY A 16 -2.36 5.58 -1.14
CA GLY A 16 -2.80 6.42 -2.26
C GLY A 16 -2.40 7.88 -2.11
N LEU A 17 -2.62 8.48 -0.93
CA LEU A 17 -2.21 9.86 -0.65
C LEU A 17 -0.69 10.03 -0.70
N ALA A 18 0.05 9.00 -0.28
CA ALA A 18 1.50 9.02 -0.29
C ALA A 18 2.09 9.13 -1.71
N LEU A 19 1.36 8.77 -2.78
CA LEU A 19 1.85 8.96 -4.15
C LEU A 19 2.16 10.42 -4.49
N PHE A 20 1.52 11.38 -3.82
CA PHE A 20 1.78 12.81 -3.99
C PHE A 20 2.93 13.33 -3.12
N LEU A 21 3.51 12.48 -2.27
CA LEU A 21 4.65 12.83 -1.43
C LEU A 21 5.96 12.49 -2.13
N PRO A 22 7.04 13.25 -1.85
CA PRO A 22 8.36 12.95 -2.37
C PRO A 22 8.84 11.59 -1.85
N HIS A 23 9.23 10.73 -2.77
CA HIS A 23 9.80 9.39 -2.56
C HIS A 23 11.33 9.41 -2.60
N ALA A 24 11.91 10.29 -3.40
CA ALA A 24 13.34 10.60 -3.41
C ALA A 24 13.55 12.11 -3.61
N ARG A 25 14.66 12.63 -3.09
CA ARG A 25 15.09 14.01 -3.27
C ARG A 25 16.51 14.02 -3.78
N PHE A 26 16.73 14.70 -4.90
CA PHE A 26 18.03 14.82 -5.54
C PHE A 26 18.48 16.30 -5.58
N PRO A 27 19.73 16.60 -5.25
CA PRO A 27 20.28 17.94 -5.45
C PRO A 27 20.30 18.28 -6.95
N GLY A 28 19.89 19.50 -7.29
CA GLY A 28 19.87 20.01 -8.68
C GLY A 28 18.66 19.60 -9.52
N ILE A 29 18.07 18.42 -9.30
CA ILE A 29 16.94 17.90 -10.09
C ILE A 29 15.61 18.08 -9.35
N GLY A 30 15.63 18.12 -8.01
CA GLY A 30 14.44 18.28 -7.18
C GLY A 30 13.90 16.95 -6.64
N ALA A 31 12.62 16.91 -6.30
CA ALA A 31 12.00 15.73 -5.69
C ALA A 31 11.25 14.89 -6.71
N ALA A 32 11.45 13.56 -6.66
CA ALA A 32 10.62 12.59 -7.35
C ALA A 32 9.49 12.15 -6.42
N ASP A 33 8.25 12.42 -6.82
CA ASP A 33 7.05 11.92 -6.15
C ASP A 33 6.76 10.44 -6.50
N GLY A 34 5.70 9.86 -5.93
CA GLY A 34 5.39 8.44 -6.13
C GLY A 34 4.96 8.09 -7.55
N PHE A 35 4.47 9.06 -8.34
CA PHE A 35 4.13 8.83 -9.75
C PHE A 35 5.37 8.81 -10.62
N THR A 36 6.23 9.81 -10.47
CA THR A 36 7.53 9.88 -11.17
C THR A 36 8.49 8.77 -10.73
N ALA A 37 8.31 8.21 -9.54
CA ALA A 37 9.04 7.05 -9.03
C ALA A 37 8.37 5.68 -9.34
N ASP A 38 7.39 5.62 -10.23
CA ASP A 38 6.71 4.38 -10.65
C ASP A 38 6.15 3.54 -9.50
N THR A 39 5.63 4.19 -8.44
CA THR A 39 5.09 3.51 -7.25
C THR A 39 3.60 3.19 -7.38
N TRP A 40 2.95 3.69 -8.43
CA TRP A 40 1.53 3.46 -8.75
C TRP A 40 1.09 1.98 -8.90
N PRO A 41 1.95 0.99 -9.25
CA PRO A 41 1.53 -0.42 -9.28
C PRO A 41 1.08 -0.96 -7.91
N VAL A 42 1.53 -0.37 -6.81
CA VAL A 42 1.03 -0.70 -5.46
C VAL A 42 -0.48 -0.41 -5.38
N MET A 43 -0.95 0.65 -6.04
CA MET A 43 -2.37 1.02 -6.07
C MET A 43 -3.20 0.10 -6.95
N LEU A 44 -2.64 -0.45 -8.04
CA LEU A 44 -3.36 -1.45 -8.84
C LEU A 44 -3.74 -2.67 -8.00
N ALA A 45 -2.86 -3.09 -7.10
CA ALA A 45 -3.13 -4.20 -6.20
C ALA A 45 -4.05 -3.82 -5.03
N LEU A 46 -3.94 -2.60 -4.48
CA LEU A 46 -4.77 -2.16 -3.35
C LEU A 46 -6.18 -1.70 -3.74
N LEU A 47 -6.38 -1.18 -4.95
CA LEU A 47 -7.66 -0.64 -5.38
C LEU A 47 -8.78 -1.69 -5.34
N PRO A 48 -8.61 -2.92 -5.88
CA PRO A 48 -9.64 -3.96 -5.75
C PRO A 48 -9.90 -4.33 -4.29
N VAL A 49 -8.87 -4.36 -3.45
CA VAL A 49 -9.00 -4.68 -2.01
C VAL A 49 -9.82 -3.61 -1.28
N ALA A 50 -9.57 -2.34 -1.58
CA ALA A 50 -10.31 -1.21 -1.04
C ALA A 50 -11.76 -1.19 -1.56
N LEU A 51 -11.98 -1.44 -2.85
CA LEU A 51 -13.32 -1.52 -3.44
C LEU A 51 -14.13 -2.64 -2.83
N MET A 52 -13.54 -3.82 -2.70
CA MET A 52 -14.18 -4.95 -2.03
C MET A 52 -14.47 -4.56 -0.58
N ALA A 53 -13.52 -3.94 0.13
CA ALA A 53 -13.74 -3.39 1.47
C ALA A 53 -14.94 -2.43 1.52
N VAL A 54 -15.12 -1.51 0.58
CA VAL A 54 -16.26 -0.56 0.53
C VAL A 54 -17.59 -1.23 0.16
N LEU A 55 -17.58 -2.09 -0.85
CA LEU A 55 -18.79 -2.70 -1.44
C LEU A 55 -19.24 -3.97 -0.72
N GLY A 56 -18.37 -4.55 0.10
CA GLY A 56 -18.66 -5.75 0.87
C GLY A 56 -19.82 -5.58 1.84
N ASP A 57 -20.50 -6.70 2.11
CA ASP A 57 -21.70 -6.75 2.94
C ASP A 57 -21.46 -6.20 4.36
N ARG A 58 -22.43 -5.45 4.88
CA ARG A 58 -22.34 -4.77 6.19
C ARG A 58 -22.50 -5.75 7.36
N GLY A 59 -23.19 -6.87 7.16
CA GLY A 59 -23.46 -7.88 8.20
C GLY A 59 -22.45 -9.03 8.24
N GLU A 60 -21.96 -9.49 7.08
CA GLU A 60 -21.12 -10.69 7.00
C GLU A 60 -19.74 -10.44 6.38
N GLY A 61 -19.52 -9.32 5.67
CA GLY A 61 -18.34 -9.09 4.85
C GLY A 61 -18.18 -10.13 3.72
N HIS A 62 -17.46 -9.76 2.66
CA HIS A 62 -16.87 -10.59 1.59
C HIS A 62 -17.06 -12.11 1.70
N ARG A 63 -17.69 -12.77 0.73
CA ARG A 63 -17.68 -14.25 0.65
C ARG A 63 -16.24 -14.79 0.78
N LEU A 64 -16.06 -15.97 1.36
CA LEU A 64 -14.73 -16.59 1.62
C LEU A 64 -13.73 -16.47 0.44
N PRO A 65 -14.13 -16.65 -0.83
CA PRO A 65 -13.24 -16.43 -1.98
C PRO A 65 -12.71 -14.99 -2.08
N ALA A 66 -13.56 -14.01 -1.79
CA ALA A 66 -13.19 -12.60 -1.83
C ALA A 66 -12.24 -12.19 -0.69
N ALA A 67 -12.33 -12.84 0.48
CA ALA A 67 -11.36 -12.64 1.57
C ALA A 67 -9.97 -13.18 1.17
N THR A 68 -9.91 -14.35 0.54
CA THR A 68 -8.66 -14.94 0.02
C THR A 68 -8.04 -14.07 -1.06
N VAL A 69 -8.82 -13.64 -2.05
CA VAL A 69 -8.34 -12.74 -3.12
C VAL A 69 -7.85 -11.41 -2.54
N GLY A 70 -8.60 -10.84 -1.58
CA GLY A 70 -8.19 -9.61 -0.90
C GLY A 70 -6.85 -9.74 -0.16
N LEU A 71 -6.62 -10.89 0.49
CA LEU A 71 -5.35 -11.18 1.15
C LEU A 71 -4.20 -11.27 0.13
N ILE A 72 -4.37 -12.06 -0.94
CA ILE A 72 -3.34 -12.23 -1.98
C ILE A 72 -2.95 -10.88 -2.59
N LEU A 73 -3.94 -10.06 -2.96
CA LEU A 73 -3.71 -8.75 -3.54
C LEU A 73 -3.03 -7.78 -2.55
N SER A 74 -3.41 -7.80 -1.27
CA SER A 74 -2.72 -6.99 -0.26
C SER A 74 -1.26 -7.42 -0.06
N CYS A 75 -0.96 -8.72 -0.13
CA CYS A 75 0.41 -9.21 -0.10
C CYS A 75 1.19 -8.78 -1.35
N ALA A 76 0.60 -8.88 -2.54
CA ALA A 76 1.22 -8.41 -3.78
C ALA A 76 1.53 -6.90 -3.71
N ALA A 77 0.59 -6.10 -3.19
CA ALA A 77 0.81 -4.67 -2.96
C ALA A 77 2.00 -4.41 -2.03
N LEU A 78 2.10 -5.17 -0.94
CA LEU A 78 3.23 -5.05 -0.01
C LEU A 78 4.57 -5.41 -0.68
N VAL A 79 4.60 -6.47 -1.50
CA VAL A 79 5.81 -6.83 -2.27
C VAL A 79 6.21 -5.69 -3.21
N PHE A 80 5.28 -5.13 -3.98
CA PHE A 80 5.57 -3.98 -4.83
C PHE A 80 6.07 -2.76 -4.04
N ALA A 81 5.48 -2.49 -2.87
CA ALA A 81 5.91 -1.39 -2.02
C ALA A 81 7.35 -1.61 -1.50
N VAL A 82 7.69 -2.83 -1.07
CA VAL A 82 9.05 -3.16 -0.62
C VAL A 82 10.07 -3.05 -1.75
N VAL A 83 9.75 -3.56 -2.94
CA VAL A 83 10.61 -3.39 -4.12
C VAL A 83 10.86 -1.91 -4.39
N LYS A 84 9.83 -1.06 -4.28
CA LYS A 84 9.98 0.38 -4.48
C LYS A 84 10.77 1.10 -3.38
N VAL A 85 10.72 0.62 -2.14
CA VAL A 85 11.63 1.09 -1.07
C VAL A 85 13.08 0.79 -1.46
N ILE A 86 13.36 -0.43 -1.95
CA ILE A 86 14.71 -0.83 -2.36
C ILE A 86 15.19 0.04 -3.54
N ASP A 87 14.35 0.23 -4.56
CA ASP A 87 14.65 1.10 -5.71
C ASP A 87 14.99 2.53 -5.27
N ALA A 88 14.18 3.11 -4.36
CA ALA A 88 14.39 4.47 -3.87
C ALA A 88 15.71 4.61 -3.09
N VAL A 89 16.04 3.63 -2.25
CA VAL A 89 17.32 3.60 -1.52
C VAL A 89 18.50 3.45 -2.48
N ALA A 90 18.39 2.55 -3.47
CA ALA A 90 19.43 2.32 -4.47
C ALA A 90 19.66 3.56 -5.36
N ALA A 91 18.61 4.29 -5.71
CA ALA A 91 18.69 5.50 -6.52
C ALA A 91 19.37 6.67 -5.78
N VAL A 92 19.15 6.79 -4.47
CA VAL A 92 19.71 7.87 -3.64
C VAL A 92 21.15 7.59 -3.22
N GLY A 93 21.50 6.34 -2.94
CA GLY A 93 22.82 5.92 -2.43
C GLY A 93 24.05 6.49 -3.15
N PRO A 94 24.10 6.52 -4.50
CA PRO A 94 25.28 7.01 -5.23
C PRO A 94 25.38 8.53 -5.35
N ILE A 95 24.39 9.31 -4.90
CA ILE A 95 24.32 10.76 -5.13
C ILE A 95 24.54 11.50 -3.80
N GLU A 96 25.63 12.25 -3.71
CA GLU A 96 25.93 13.06 -2.53
C GLU A 96 24.85 14.13 -2.30
N GLY A 97 24.32 14.20 -1.08
CA GLY A 97 23.25 15.14 -0.71
C GLY A 97 21.83 14.71 -1.14
N ALA A 98 21.67 13.57 -1.81
CA ALA A 98 20.35 12.99 -2.06
C ALA A 98 19.78 12.31 -0.80
N ALA A 99 18.45 12.24 -0.70
CA ALA A 99 17.77 11.62 0.44
C ALA A 99 16.51 10.86 0.02
N VAL A 100 16.24 9.75 0.71
CA VAL A 100 14.97 9.03 0.58
C VAL A 100 13.86 9.87 1.21
N GLY A 101 12.78 10.07 0.45
CA GLY A 101 11.64 10.85 0.89
C GLY A 101 10.68 10.06 1.78
N VAL A 102 9.80 10.77 2.49
CA VAL A 102 8.83 10.15 3.42
C VAL A 102 7.74 9.35 2.68
N GLY A 103 7.43 9.70 1.43
CA GLY A 103 6.31 9.10 0.68
C GLY A 103 6.41 7.58 0.59
N ILE A 104 7.59 7.04 0.26
CA ILE A 104 7.76 5.60 0.05
C ILE A 104 7.54 4.78 1.34
N TRP A 105 7.91 5.34 2.50
CA TRP A 105 7.68 4.72 3.79
C TRP A 105 6.20 4.69 4.16
N VAL A 106 5.45 5.74 3.82
CA VAL A 106 4.01 5.81 4.03
C VAL A 106 3.28 4.83 3.11
N VAL A 107 3.74 4.65 1.86
CA VAL A 107 3.21 3.61 0.95
C VAL A 107 3.41 2.21 1.55
N ALA A 108 4.61 1.90 2.02
CA ALA A 108 4.91 0.60 2.63
C ALA A 108 4.07 0.34 3.90
N ALA A 109 3.94 1.34 4.77
CA ALA A 109 3.11 1.27 5.97
C ALA A 109 1.62 1.07 5.63
N GLY A 110 1.12 1.80 4.62
CA GLY A 110 -0.27 1.66 4.15
C GLY A 110 -0.56 0.28 3.56
N ALA A 111 0.37 -0.27 2.77
CA ALA A 111 0.27 -1.64 2.27
C ALA A 111 0.27 -2.68 3.40
N GLY A 112 1.11 -2.49 4.42
CA GLY A 112 1.13 -3.34 5.62
C GLY A 112 -0.19 -3.31 6.40
N LEU A 113 -0.80 -2.13 6.56
CA LEU A 113 -2.13 -2.00 7.18
C LEU A 113 -3.21 -2.73 6.38
N ALA A 114 -3.15 -2.68 5.07
CA ALA A 114 -4.08 -3.41 4.21
C ALA A 114 -3.94 -4.94 4.38
N VAL A 115 -2.70 -5.45 4.48
CA VAL A 115 -2.44 -6.87 4.78
C VAL A 115 -3.01 -7.26 6.14
N LEU A 116 -2.77 -6.48 7.18
CA LEU A 116 -3.32 -6.75 8.53
C LEU A 116 -4.85 -6.76 8.52
N GLY A 117 -5.47 -5.80 7.82
CA GLY A 117 -6.92 -5.75 7.67
C GLY A 117 -7.47 -6.96 6.92
N SER A 118 -6.81 -7.40 5.84
CA SER A 118 -7.16 -8.60 5.07
C SER A 118 -6.98 -9.88 5.89
N LEU A 119 -5.90 -10.02 6.65
CA LEU A 119 -5.66 -11.16 7.55
C LEU A 119 -6.75 -11.27 8.62
N LEU A 120 -7.12 -10.15 9.25
CA LEU A 120 -8.21 -10.10 10.23
C LEU A 120 -9.59 -10.38 9.62
N ALA A 121 -9.77 -10.13 8.32
CA ALA A 121 -10.99 -10.50 7.61
C ALA A 121 -11.02 -12.00 7.27
N PHE A 122 -9.85 -12.57 6.95
CA PHE A 122 -9.68 -13.97 6.60
C PHE A 122 -9.76 -14.90 7.82
N SER A 123 -9.05 -14.58 8.91
CA SER A 123 -8.99 -15.42 10.12
C SER A 123 -10.37 -15.69 10.74
N ARG A 124 -11.25 -14.68 10.70
CA ARG A 124 -12.64 -14.76 11.18
C ARG A 124 -13.57 -15.61 10.31
N ARG A 125 -13.09 -16.17 9.20
CA ARG A 125 -13.87 -17.08 8.36
C ARG A 125 -13.43 -18.53 8.45
N ILE A 126 -12.26 -18.78 9.05
CA ILE A 126 -11.72 -20.12 9.24
C ILE A 126 -12.02 -20.62 10.67
N GLY A 127 -12.07 -19.72 11.65
CA GLY A 127 -12.53 -20.01 13.01
C GLY A 127 -14.02 -19.75 13.17
#